data_AF-A0A838QS57-F1
#
_entry.id   AF-A0A838QS57-F1
#
_cell.length_a   1.000
_cell.length_b   1.000
_cell.length_c   1.000
_cell.angle_alpha   90.00
_cell.angle_beta   90.00
_cell.angle_gamma   90.00
#
_symmetry.space_group_name_H-M   'P 1'
#
loop_
_entity.id
_entity.type
_entity.pdbx_description
1 polymer ?
#
loop_
_entity_poly.entity_id
_entity_poly.type
_entity_poly.pdbx_seq_one_letter_code
_entity_poly.pdbx_strand_id
1 'polypeptide(L)'
;MRILWGTVLAAAVVAAPCRVHGQVVAVWDGPNAGGDWNTAANWNPDAVPDGVGSVATLASMGPLATSTNRTITLSNAITLGGLNLQDDDNDTTYTARQNTINGDLGPAVTFDNGGAGVTINITGTTTTSSANSTSFRGPTVLNDNLTINANMLKATSTDLGTGLPAYNPTAGLLNFLGSGSTMTGPGGVTKNGPGALFMADVAKEFEGPLVVNQGRLRFNPGARTPTLT
;
A
#
# COMPACT_ATOMS: atom_id res chain seq x y z
N MET A 1 -8.82 -63.90 -21.61
CA MET A 1 -7.85 -62.84 -21.24
C MET A 1 -8.12 -61.63 -22.14
N ARG A 2 -8.83 -60.59 -21.63
CA ARG A 2 -9.22 -59.41 -22.40
C ARG A 2 -8.22 -58.29 -22.12
N ILE A 3 -7.49 -57.86 -23.15
CA ILE A 3 -6.53 -56.75 -23.08
C ILE A 3 -7.32 -55.46 -23.36
N LEU A 4 -7.48 -54.61 -22.34
CA LEU A 4 -8.02 -53.25 -22.52
C LEU A 4 -6.91 -52.33 -23.02
N TRP A 5 -7.12 -51.73 -24.18
CA TRP A 5 -6.28 -50.67 -24.71
C TRP A 5 -6.72 -49.33 -24.09
N GLY A 6 -5.94 -48.80 -23.16
CA GLY A 6 -6.15 -47.48 -22.58
C GLY A 6 -5.61 -46.40 -23.51
N THR A 7 -6.48 -45.53 -24.03
CA THR A 7 -6.08 -44.36 -24.81
C THR A 7 -5.62 -43.26 -23.84
N VAL A 8 -4.34 -42.88 -23.92
CA VAL A 8 -3.81 -41.73 -23.18
C VAL A 8 -4.03 -40.49 -24.05
N LEU A 9 -4.94 -39.59 -23.64
CA LEU A 9 -5.01 -38.25 -24.21
C LEU A 9 -3.83 -37.43 -23.67
N ALA A 10 -2.88 -37.10 -24.54
CA ALA A 10 -1.86 -36.11 -24.25
C ALA A 10 -2.48 -34.71 -24.35
N ALA A 11 -2.69 -34.04 -23.21
CA ALA A 11 -3.06 -32.62 -23.21
C ALA A 11 -1.84 -31.79 -23.60
N ALA A 12 -1.90 -31.15 -24.77
CA ALA A 12 -0.91 -30.16 -25.16
C ALA A 12 -1.07 -28.92 -24.28
N VAL A 13 -0.13 -28.71 -23.35
CA VAL A 13 -0.03 -27.46 -22.60
C VAL A 13 0.48 -26.40 -23.57
N VAL A 14 -0.42 -25.59 -24.11
CA VAL A 14 -0.05 -24.40 -24.88
C VAL A 14 0.48 -23.38 -23.87
N ALA A 15 1.81 -23.24 -23.81
CA ALA A 15 2.43 -22.16 -23.08
C ALA A 15 1.99 -20.83 -23.71
N ALA A 16 1.04 -20.15 -23.08
CA ALA A 16 0.67 -18.81 -23.48
C ALA A 16 1.91 -17.90 -23.38
N PRO A 17 2.17 -17.03 -24.36
CA PRO A 17 3.29 -16.10 -24.28
C PRO A 17 3.12 -15.25 -23.01
N CYS A 18 4.11 -15.31 -22.13
CA CYS A 18 4.22 -14.40 -21.00
C CYS A 18 4.29 -12.98 -21.58
N ARG A 19 3.19 -12.24 -21.47
CA ARG A 19 3.22 -10.81 -21.78
C ARG A 19 4.06 -10.18 -20.69
N VAL A 20 5.27 -9.77 -21.05
CA VAL A 20 6.06 -8.84 -20.26
C VAL A 20 5.26 -7.54 -20.26
N HIS A 21 4.37 -7.38 -19.29
CA HIS A 21 3.78 -6.08 -19.02
C HIS A 21 4.95 -5.19 -18.62
N GLY A 22 5.17 -4.11 -19.38
CA GLY A 22 6.21 -3.15 -19.07
C GLY A 22 5.94 -2.62 -17.68
N GLN A 23 6.82 -2.93 -16.73
CA GLN A 23 6.73 -2.41 -15.38
C GLN A 23 6.84 -0.88 -15.46
N VAL A 24 5.77 -0.17 -15.12
CA VAL A 24 5.81 1.28 -14.97
C VAL A 24 6.32 1.57 -13.57
N VAL A 25 7.44 2.28 -13.47
CA VAL A 25 7.93 2.84 -12.21
C VAL A 25 7.88 4.35 -12.35
N ALA A 26 7.07 5.00 -11.52
CA ALA A 26 6.85 6.43 -11.61
C ALA A 26 6.86 7.09 -10.22
N VAL A 27 7.37 8.31 -10.18
CA VAL A 27 7.40 9.16 -8.99
C VAL A 27 6.35 10.26 -9.15
N TRP A 28 5.54 10.49 -8.11
CA TRP A 28 4.58 11.59 -8.12
C TRP A 28 5.32 12.94 -8.18
N ASP A 29 5.02 13.71 -9.22
CA ASP A 29 5.49 15.10 -9.43
C ASP A 29 4.31 16.07 -9.59
N GLY A 30 3.08 15.60 -9.28
CA GLY A 30 1.86 16.39 -9.35
C GLY A 30 1.78 17.50 -8.30
N PRO A 31 0.70 18.31 -8.32
CA PRO A 31 0.61 19.48 -7.46
C PRO A 31 0.67 19.15 -5.97
N ASN A 32 1.23 20.10 -5.24
CA ASN A 32 1.51 20.06 -3.81
C ASN A 32 0.31 19.82 -2.89
N ALA A 33 -0.86 20.30 -3.27
CA ALA A 33 -2.08 20.10 -2.49
C ALA A 33 -2.80 18.78 -2.85
N GLY A 34 -2.32 18.06 -3.87
CA GLY A 34 -3.01 16.93 -4.46
C GLY A 34 -3.20 17.06 -5.97
N GLY A 35 -3.83 16.05 -6.56
CA GLY A 35 -4.04 15.96 -8.00
C GLY A 35 -4.70 14.64 -8.35
N ASP A 36 -4.95 14.42 -9.64
CA ASP A 36 -5.52 13.15 -10.10
C ASP A 36 -4.43 12.12 -10.40
N TRP A 37 -4.55 10.91 -9.84
CA TRP A 37 -3.63 9.79 -10.06
C TRP A 37 -3.55 9.43 -11.54
N ASN A 38 -4.66 9.45 -12.25
CA ASN A 38 -4.71 9.00 -13.64
C ASN A 38 -4.26 10.07 -14.65
N THR A 39 -3.80 11.24 -14.18
CA THR A 39 -3.21 12.28 -15.05
C THR A 39 -1.71 12.07 -15.19
N ALA A 40 -1.26 11.68 -16.39
CA ALA A 40 0.14 11.34 -16.67
C ALA A 40 1.14 12.44 -16.29
N ALA A 41 0.80 13.71 -16.51
CA ALA A 41 1.67 14.85 -16.18
C ALA A 41 1.90 15.07 -14.67
N ASN A 42 1.20 14.32 -13.80
CA ASN A 42 1.45 14.31 -12.35
C ASN A 42 2.52 13.27 -11.95
N TRP A 43 3.11 12.58 -12.92
CA TRP A 43 4.09 11.52 -12.71
C TRP A 43 5.38 11.82 -13.47
N ASN A 44 6.51 11.38 -12.93
CA ASN A 44 7.80 11.40 -13.59
C ASN A 44 8.37 9.97 -13.68
N PRO A 45 8.64 9.44 -14.88
CA PRO A 45 8.28 10.03 -16.18
C PRO A 45 6.76 10.18 -16.33
N ASP A 46 6.28 10.95 -17.33
CA ASP A 46 4.86 11.21 -17.65
C ASP A 46 4.09 9.92 -18.02
N ALA A 47 3.99 8.99 -17.07
CA ALA A 47 3.47 7.65 -17.20
C ALA A 47 2.75 7.29 -15.90
N VAL A 48 1.46 7.02 -16.00
CA VAL A 48 0.64 6.63 -14.85
C VAL A 48 1.02 5.21 -14.41
N PRO A 49 1.41 4.99 -13.14
CA PRO A 49 1.57 3.65 -12.60
C PRO A 49 0.18 3.03 -12.40
N ASP A 50 -0.25 2.26 -13.40
CA ASP A 50 -1.54 1.56 -13.42
C ASP A 50 -1.43 0.28 -14.28
N GLY A 51 -1.14 -0.83 -13.60
CA GLY A 51 -1.01 -2.15 -14.20
C GLY A 51 -0.30 -3.13 -13.27
N VAL A 52 -0.48 -4.42 -13.52
CA VAL A 52 0.18 -5.50 -12.77
C VAL A 52 1.70 -5.26 -12.72
N GLY A 53 2.27 -5.26 -11.53
CA GLY A 53 3.71 -5.04 -11.33
C GLY A 53 4.15 -3.57 -11.31
N SER A 54 3.27 -2.61 -11.68
CA SER A 54 3.61 -1.18 -11.67
C SER A 54 3.88 -0.67 -10.26
N VAL A 55 4.86 0.21 -10.11
CA VAL A 55 5.30 0.76 -8.83
C VAL A 55 5.13 2.27 -8.82
N ALA A 56 4.36 2.76 -7.88
CA ALA A 56 4.23 4.19 -7.61
C ALA A 56 5.14 4.61 -6.46
N THR A 57 5.76 5.78 -6.57
CA THR A 57 6.50 6.40 -5.47
C THR A 57 5.90 7.75 -5.14
N LEU A 58 5.40 7.91 -3.91
CA LEU A 58 5.02 9.19 -3.35
C LEU A 58 6.16 9.68 -2.48
N ALA A 59 7.02 10.53 -3.05
CA ALA A 59 8.11 11.15 -2.30
C ALA A 59 7.62 12.42 -1.59
N SER A 60 8.10 12.67 -0.38
CA SER A 60 7.96 13.96 0.31
C SER A 60 9.03 14.96 -0.14
N MET A 61 10.09 14.51 -0.82
CA MET A 61 11.25 15.31 -1.19
C MET A 61 11.32 15.59 -2.69
N GLY A 62 10.82 16.77 -3.04
CA GLY A 62 11.18 17.53 -4.24
C GLY A 62 11.23 19.02 -3.89
N PRO A 63 11.50 19.94 -4.83
CA PRO A 63 11.31 21.40 -4.62
C PRO A 63 9.87 21.78 -4.22
N LEU A 64 8.99 20.78 -4.27
CA LEU A 64 7.58 20.73 -3.96
C LEU A 64 7.28 20.12 -2.57
N ALA A 65 8.27 19.99 -1.68
CA ALA A 65 8.09 19.59 -0.27
C ALA A 65 7.32 20.66 0.53
N THR A 66 6.09 20.96 0.13
CA THR A 66 5.25 21.95 0.78
C THR A 66 4.53 21.37 1.98
N SER A 67 4.20 22.28 2.86
CA SER A 67 3.58 22.14 4.16
C SER A 67 2.16 21.62 4.23
N THR A 68 1.58 21.18 3.12
CA THR A 68 0.13 20.93 3.01
C THR A 68 -0.19 19.45 2.90
N ASN A 69 -1.35 19.07 3.42
CA ASN A 69 -1.94 17.76 3.16
C ASN A 69 -2.11 17.55 1.64
N ARG A 70 -1.80 16.36 1.17
CA ARG A 70 -1.99 15.95 -0.22
C ARG A 70 -3.26 15.11 -0.34
N THR A 71 -4.16 15.51 -1.22
CA THR A 71 -5.32 14.68 -1.60
C THR A 71 -5.16 14.24 -3.05
N ILE A 72 -4.73 13.00 -3.26
CA ILE A 72 -4.58 12.40 -4.59
C ILE A 72 -5.89 11.69 -4.92
N THR A 73 -6.65 12.18 -5.89
CA THR A 73 -7.90 11.53 -6.33
C THR A 73 -7.64 10.46 -7.37
N LEU A 74 -8.55 9.50 -7.52
CA LEU A 74 -8.54 8.56 -8.63
C LEU A 74 -9.77 8.84 -9.49
N SER A 75 -9.56 9.15 -10.77
CA SER A 75 -10.65 9.26 -11.75
C SER A 75 -11.03 7.89 -12.33
N ASN A 76 -10.13 6.90 -12.25
CA ASN A 76 -10.38 5.51 -12.64
C ASN A 76 -9.78 4.54 -11.62
N ALA A 77 -10.25 3.29 -11.63
CA ALA A 77 -9.63 2.23 -10.83
C ALA A 77 -8.20 1.98 -11.31
N ILE A 78 -7.30 1.64 -10.38
CA ILE A 78 -5.88 1.41 -10.70
C ILE A 78 -5.40 0.06 -10.17
N THR A 79 -4.36 -0.48 -10.81
CA THR A 79 -3.63 -1.67 -10.34
C THR A 79 -2.18 -1.34 -10.02
N LEU A 80 -1.68 -1.78 -8.86
CA LEU A 80 -0.30 -1.56 -8.41
C LEU A 80 0.35 -2.88 -8.00
N GLY A 81 1.58 -3.11 -8.48
CA GLY A 81 2.47 -4.16 -7.98
C GLY A 81 3.34 -3.72 -6.79
N GLY A 82 3.40 -2.41 -6.53
CA GLY A 82 4.07 -1.88 -5.35
C GLY A 82 3.84 -0.39 -5.12
N LEU A 83 4.15 0.07 -3.91
CA LEU A 83 4.07 1.46 -3.53
C LEU A 83 5.22 1.82 -2.59
N ASN A 84 5.91 2.91 -2.89
CA ASN A 84 6.89 3.50 -1.99
C ASN A 84 6.36 4.82 -1.47
N LEU A 85 6.25 4.92 -0.15
CA LEU A 85 5.90 6.12 0.57
C LEU A 85 7.19 6.60 1.26
N GLN A 86 7.74 7.71 0.77
CA GLN A 86 8.89 8.35 1.40
C GLN A 86 8.38 9.60 2.12
N ASP A 87 8.26 9.50 3.43
CA ASP A 87 7.81 10.59 4.29
C ASP A 87 8.97 11.09 5.15
N ASP A 88 9.83 11.90 4.54
CA ASP A 88 10.80 12.74 5.25
C ASP A 88 10.16 14.08 5.63
N ASP A 89 10.03 14.27 6.93
CA ASP A 89 9.56 15.47 7.62
C ASP A 89 10.62 15.92 8.62
N ASN A 90 11.61 16.61 8.07
CA ASN A 90 12.62 17.33 8.83
C ASN A 90 12.13 18.73 9.26
N ASP A 91 10.90 19.11 8.91
CA ASP A 91 10.38 20.46 9.14
C ASP A 91 9.53 20.50 10.40
N THR A 92 10.18 20.90 11.49
CA THR A 92 9.54 21.06 12.81
C THR A 92 8.38 22.06 12.86
N THR A 93 8.18 22.87 11.81
CA THR A 93 7.09 23.85 11.77
C THR A 93 5.74 23.26 11.35
N TYR A 94 5.75 22.10 10.69
CA TYR A 94 4.51 21.46 10.21
C TYR A 94 4.19 20.22 11.02
N THR A 95 3.14 20.33 11.83
CA THR A 95 2.82 19.33 12.84
C THR A 95 2.05 18.13 12.32
N ALA A 96 1.62 18.09 11.04
CA ALA A 96 0.99 16.92 10.42
C ALA A 96 0.89 17.09 8.90
N ARG A 97 1.63 16.30 8.11
CA ARG A 97 1.41 16.18 6.65
C ARG A 97 0.73 14.85 6.37
N GLN A 98 -0.48 14.87 5.82
CA GLN A 98 -1.20 13.65 5.51
C GLN A 98 -1.35 13.48 4.01
N ASN A 99 -1.13 12.26 3.53
CA ASN A 99 -1.48 11.87 2.17
C ASN A 99 -2.83 11.15 2.25
N THR A 100 -3.82 11.63 1.51
CA THR A 100 -5.06 10.91 1.26
C THR A 100 -5.04 10.46 -0.18
N ILE A 101 -5.13 9.15 -0.40
CA ILE A 101 -5.28 8.54 -1.70
C ILE A 101 -6.74 8.15 -1.81
N ASN A 102 -7.41 8.77 -2.79
CA ASN A 102 -8.80 8.60 -3.17
C ASN A 102 -9.82 9.19 -2.18
N GLY A 103 -11.12 9.05 -2.51
CA GLY A 103 -12.24 9.32 -1.62
C GLY A 103 -12.98 8.05 -1.19
N ASP A 104 -13.84 8.15 -0.17
CA ASP A 104 -14.54 6.99 0.41
C ASP A 104 -15.40 6.22 -0.59
N LEU A 105 -15.92 6.88 -1.63
CA LEU A 105 -16.71 6.27 -2.71
C LEU A 105 -15.96 6.27 -4.05
N GLY A 106 -14.64 6.45 -4.01
CA GLY A 106 -13.83 6.52 -5.22
C GLY A 106 -13.59 5.15 -5.87
N PRO A 107 -12.91 5.13 -7.02
CA PRO A 107 -12.57 3.89 -7.73
C PRO A 107 -11.68 2.96 -6.89
N ALA A 108 -11.63 1.68 -7.24
CA ALA A 108 -10.84 0.70 -6.50
C ALA A 108 -9.33 0.85 -6.73
N VAL A 109 -8.54 0.53 -5.69
CA VAL A 109 -7.09 0.25 -5.81
C VAL A 109 -6.88 -1.26 -5.71
N THR A 110 -6.33 -1.86 -6.76
CA THR A 110 -6.00 -3.28 -6.79
C THR A 110 -4.50 -3.48 -6.59
N PHE A 111 -4.12 -4.34 -5.66
CA PHE A 111 -2.74 -4.76 -5.43
C PHE A 111 -2.48 -6.10 -6.12
N ASP A 112 -1.67 -6.08 -7.18
CA ASP A 112 -1.35 -7.22 -8.06
C ASP A 112 0.06 -7.10 -8.66
N ASN A 113 0.90 -8.09 -8.40
CA ASN A 113 2.25 -8.24 -8.93
C ASN A 113 2.43 -9.59 -9.64
N GLY A 114 1.36 -10.12 -10.23
CA GLY A 114 1.39 -11.35 -11.04
C GLY A 114 1.72 -12.61 -10.23
N GLY A 115 1.33 -12.65 -8.95
CA GLY A 115 1.60 -13.77 -8.04
C GLY A 115 2.88 -13.63 -7.22
N ALA A 116 3.72 -12.62 -7.49
CA ALA A 116 4.98 -12.42 -6.78
C ALA A 116 4.83 -11.76 -5.40
N GLY A 117 3.60 -11.32 -5.04
CA GLY A 117 3.36 -10.53 -3.85
C GLY A 117 3.63 -9.04 -4.08
N VAL A 118 2.88 -8.21 -3.37
CA VAL A 118 2.94 -6.74 -3.45
C VAL A 118 3.65 -6.19 -2.23
N THR A 119 4.40 -5.10 -2.41
CA THR A 119 5.05 -4.41 -1.29
C THR A 119 4.58 -2.96 -1.17
N ILE A 120 4.27 -2.53 0.05
CA ILE A 120 4.20 -1.12 0.43
C ILE A 120 5.37 -0.83 1.37
N ASN A 121 6.31 0.00 0.91
CA ASN A 121 7.44 0.43 1.72
C ASN A 121 7.17 1.84 2.23
N ILE A 122 7.26 2.02 3.55
CA ILE A 122 7.13 3.32 4.20
C ILE A 122 8.45 3.60 4.87
N THR A 123 9.13 4.62 4.37
CA THR A 123 10.46 5.03 4.86
C THR A 123 10.46 6.53 5.09
N GLY A 124 11.42 6.97 5.88
CA GLY A 124 11.67 8.38 6.12
C GLY A 124 11.78 8.70 7.59
N THR A 125 11.92 9.97 7.87
CA THR A 125 12.14 10.53 9.21
C THR A 125 11.03 11.50 9.56
N THR A 126 10.55 11.51 10.80
CA THR A 126 9.68 12.59 11.28
C THR A 126 10.25 13.21 12.55
N THR A 127 10.26 14.54 12.61
CA THR A 127 10.67 15.29 13.81
C THR A 127 9.50 15.54 14.78
N THR A 128 8.26 15.39 14.30
CA THR A 128 7.03 15.70 15.04
C THR A 128 6.39 14.43 15.64
N SER A 129 5.40 14.63 16.52
CA SER A 129 4.67 13.53 17.17
C SER A 129 3.49 13.01 16.35
N SER A 130 3.11 13.71 15.27
CA SER A 130 2.09 13.25 14.34
C SER A 130 2.75 12.45 13.24
N ALA A 131 2.23 11.25 13.04
CA ALA A 131 2.54 10.49 11.85
C ALA A 131 2.15 11.28 10.60
N ASN A 132 3.01 11.26 9.59
CA ASN A 132 2.59 11.62 8.25
C ASN A 132 1.81 10.45 7.68
N SER A 133 0.57 10.30 8.13
CA SER A 133 -0.22 9.14 7.78
C SER A 133 -0.57 9.18 6.29
N THR A 134 -0.32 8.09 5.59
CA THR A 134 -0.94 7.87 4.28
C THR A 134 -2.23 7.08 4.48
N SER A 135 -3.34 7.63 3.99
CA SER A 135 -4.66 7.04 4.08
C SER A 135 -5.18 6.67 2.70
N PHE A 136 -5.41 5.39 2.48
CA PHE A 136 -6.21 4.88 1.38
C PHE A 136 -7.69 4.96 1.75
N ARG A 137 -8.47 5.60 0.88
CA ARG A 137 -9.92 5.65 0.96
C ARG A 137 -10.55 4.89 -0.22
N GLY A 138 -11.73 4.35 -0.01
CA GLY A 138 -12.45 3.59 -1.03
C GLY A 138 -11.95 2.14 -1.19
N PRO A 139 -12.55 1.39 -2.11
CA PRO A 139 -12.35 -0.06 -2.19
C PRO A 139 -10.91 -0.45 -2.47
N THR A 140 -10.41 -1.46 -1.75
CA THR A 140 -9.10 -2.08 -2.00
C THR A 140 -9.29 -3.55 -2.36
N VAL A 141 -8.58 -4.04 -3.38
CA VAL A 141 -8.59 -5.46 -3.78
C VAL A 141 -7.18 -6.03 -3.68
N LEU A 142 -7.02 -7.15 -2.98
CA LEU A 142 -5.77 -7.89 -2.85
C LEU A 142 -5.79 -9.10 -3.79
N ASN A 143 -5.30 -8.95 -5.02
CA ASN A 143 -5.09 -10.10 -5.89
C ASN A 143 -3.89 -10.94 -5.43
N ASP A 144 -2.90 -10.27 -4.82
CA ASP A 144 -1.68 -10.87 -4.28
C ASP A 144 -1.52 -10.59 -2.79
N ASN A 145 -0.64 -11.35 -2.12
CA ASN A 145 -0.24 -11.08 -0.75
C ASN A 145 0.45 -9.71 -0.65
N LEU A 146 -0.07 -8.85 0.22
CA LEU A 146 0.46 -7.52 0.48
C LEU A 146 1.40 -7.55 1.70
N THR A 147 2.65 -7.16 1.49
CA THR A 147 3.62 -6.93 2.57
C THR A 147 3.81 -5.45 2.82
N ILE A 148 3.57 -4.99 4.03
CA ILE A 148 3.72 -3.60 4.45
C ILE A 148 4.94 -3.47 5.35
N ASN A 149 5.96 -2.76 4.89
CA ASN A 149 7.18 -2.46 5.62
C ASN A 149 7.10 -1.04 6.18
N ALA A 150 6.64 -0.92 7.43
CA ALA A 150 6.38 0.38 8.06
C ALA A 150 7.58 0.85 8.90
N ASN A 151 8.64 1.28 8.23
CA ASN A 151 9.95 1.62 8.79
C ASN A 151 10.20 3.13 8.80
N MET A 152 9.34 3.90 9.47
CA MET A 152 9.62 5.32 9.74
C MET A 152 10.40 5.48 11.04
N LEU A 153 11.42 6.34 10.99
CA LEU A 153 12.22 6.72 12.15
C LEU A 153 11.69 8.02 12.73
N LYS A 154 11.43 8.08 14.03
CA LYS A 154 11.17 9.35 14.71
C LYS A 154 12.51 9.96 15.13
N ALA A 155 12.84 11.14 14.61
CA ALA A 155 14.13 11.80 14.82
C ALA A 155 14.37 12.22 16.28
N THR A 156 13.31 12.42 17.08
CA THR A 156 13.39 13.00 18.43
C THR A 156 12.96 12.07 19.56
N SER A 157 12.57 10.82 19.30
CA SER A 157 12.30 9.91 20.42
C SER A 157 13.60 9.50 21.08
N THR A 158 13.72 9.77 22.38
CA THR A 158 14.56 8.96 23.27
C THR A 158 14.19 7.50 23.03
N ASP A 159 15.18 6.72 22.57
CA ASP A 159 15.10 5.26 22.51
C ASP A 159 14.52 4.75 23.82
N LEU A 160 13.43 3.97 23.76
CA LEU A 160 12.80 3.36 24.94
C LEU A 160 13.66 2.21 25.51
N GLY A 161 14.97 2.18 25.23
CA GLY A 161 15.88 1.09 25.59
C GLY A 161 15.62 -0.19 24.79
N THR A 162 14.97 -0.08 23.63
CA THR A 162 14.67 -1.23 22.73
C THR A 162 15.39 -1.13 21.40
N GLY A 163 16.17 -0.07 21.17
CA GLY A 163 16.80 0.21 19.87
C GLY A 163 15.81 0.67 18.80
N LEU A 164 14.54 0.90 19.17
CA LEU A 164 13.48 1.31 18.24
C LEU A 164 12.94 2.70 18.64
N PRO A 165 12.95 3.70 17.73
CA PRO A 165 12.44 5.02 18.03
C PRO A 165 10.94 4.97 18.37
N ALA A 166 10.56 5.68 19.44
CA ALA A 166 9.19 5.75 19.96
C ALA A 166 8.24 6.50 19.01
N TYR A 167 7.71 5.78 18.03
CA TYR A 167 6.62 6.25 17.20
C TYR A 167 5.31 6.34 18.01
N ASN A 168 4.59 7.47 17.90
CA ASN A 168 3.27 7.63 18.51
C ASN A 168 2.24 6.84 17.69
N PRO A 169 1.69 5.74 18.23
CA PRO A 169 0.83 4.86 17.45
C PRO A 169 -0.55 5.43 17.13
N THR A 170 -0.94 6.53 17.75
CA THR A 170 -2.34 6.97 17.73
C THR A 170 -2.84 7.40 16.35
N ALA A 171 -1.94 7.74 15.42
CA ALA A 171 -2.30 8.26 14.10
C ALA A 171 -2.22 7.24 12.94
N GLY A 172 -1.57 6.09 13.12
CA GLY A 172 -1.32 5.13 12.03
C GLY A 172 -0.34 5.68 10.97
N LEU A 173 0.67 4.88 10.57
CA LEU A 173 1.55 5.26 9.45
C LEU A 173 0.84 5.04 8.12
N LEU A 174 0.12 3.93 8.05
CA LEU A 174 -0.70 3.57 6.91
C LEU A 174 -2.10 3.24 7.39
N ASN A 175 -3.08 3.77 6.68
CA ASN A 175 -4.47 3.78 7.06
C ASN A 175 -5.32 3.31 5.87
N PHE A 176 -6.23 2.36 6.10
CA PHE A 176 -7.30 1.99 5.18
C PHE A 176 -8.64 2.33 5.86
N LEU A 177 -9.02 3.60 5.76
CA LEU A 177 -10.05 4.26 6.57
C LEU A 177 -11.11 4.90 5.67
N GLY A 178 -12.30 5.16 6.21
CA GLY A 178 -13.45 5.67 5.46
C GLY A 178 -14.53 4.61 5.20
N SER A 179 -15.76 5.06 4.94
CA SER A 179 -16.93 4.17 4.92
C SER A 179 -16.96 3.20 3.73
N GLY A 180 -16.32 3.53 2.62
CA GLY A 180 -16.18 2.61 1.47
C GLY A 180 -14.82 1.95 1.37
N SER A 181 -14.01 2.03 2.42
CA SER A 181 -12.67 1.40 2.47
C SER A 181 -12.76 -0.08 2.77
N THR A 182 -13.46 -0.83 1.92
CA THR A 182 -13.45 -2.29 1.96
C THR A 182 -12.08 -2.83 1.54
N MET A 183 -11.76 -4.06 1.94
CA MET A 183 -10.58 -4.76 1.45
C MET A 183 -10.98 -6.20 1.18
N THR A 184 -10.89 -6.64 -0.08
CA THR A 184 -11.34 -7.95 -0.55
C THR A 184 -10.24 -8.65 -1.35
N GLY A 185 -10.50 -9.86 -1.84
CA GLY A 185 -9.59 -10.59 -2.73
C GLY A 185 -8.84 -11.74 -2.07
N PRO A 186 -8.20 -12.62 -2.85
CA PRO A 186 -7.53 -13.84 -2.35
C PRO A 186 -6.27 -13.56 -1.52
N GLY A 187 -5.65 -12.40 -1.67
CA GLY A 187 -4.40 -12.03 -1.00
C GLY A 187 -4.53 -11.82 0.52
N GLY A 188 -3.42 -12.01 1.23
CA GLY A 188 -3.26 -11.70 2.65
C GLY A 188 -2.53 -10.39 2.90
N VAL A 189 -2.35 -10.04 4.18
CA VAL A 189 -1.60 -8.87 4.63
C VAL A 189 -0.54 -9.29 5.64
N THR A 190 0.72 -8.96 5.37
CA THR A 190 1.85 -9.11 6.31
C THR A 190 2.33 -7.72 6.73
N LYS A 191 2.36 -7.45 8.03
CA LYS A 191 2.82 -6.17 8.60
C LYS A 191 4.17 -6.33 9.31
N ASN A 192 5.15 -5.57 8.82
CA ASN A 192 6.50 -5.46 9.36
C ASN A 192 6.79 -4.02 9.85
N GLY A 193 7.85 -3.86 10.65
CA GLY A 193 8.30 -2.57 11.16
C GLY A 193 7.52 -2.05 12.38
N PRO A 194 8.07 -1.10 13.15
CA PRO A 194 7.49 -0.64 14.42
C PRO A 194 6.23 0.23 14.27
N GLY A 195 5.93 0.71 13.05
CA GLY A 195 4.78 1.57 12.79
C GLY A 195 3.42 0.93 13.04
N ALA A 196 2.39 1.77 13.14
CA ALA A 196 1.00 1.33 13.26
C ALA A 196 0.30 1.24 11.88
N LEU A 197 -0.46 0.18 11.65
CA LEU A 197 -1.35 -0.01 10.49
C LEU A 197 -2.80 0.00 10.96
N PHE A 198 -3.66 0.85 10.38
CA PHE A 198 -5.08 0.89 10.71
C PHE A 198 -5.96 0.40 9.56
N MET A 199 -6.88 -0.50 9.89
CA MET A 199 -7.83 -1.16 9.01
C MET A 199 -9.17 -1.33 9.76
N ALA A 200 -9.67 -0.25 10.39
CA ALA A 200 -10.63 -0.35 11.48
C ALA A 200 -12.01 0.29 11.26
N ASP A 201 -12.25 1.00 10.15
CA ASP A 201 -13.52 1.70 9.98
C ASP A 201 -14.62 0.78 9.43
N VAL A 202 -14.26 -0.12 8.52
CA VAL A 202 -15.16 -1.09 7.89
C VAL A 202 -14.54 -2.48 7.96
N ALA A 203 -15.40 -3.50 7.97
CA ALA A 203 -14.96 -4.89 7.93
C ALA A 203 -14.06 -5.14 6.71
N LYS A 204 -12.97 -5.88 6.93
CA LYS A 204 -12.07 -6.33 5.87
C LYS A 204 -12.33 -7.81 5.59
N GLU A 205 -12.51 -8.15 4.32
CA GLU A 205 -13.00 -9.45 3.83
C GLU A 205 -12.01 -10.16 2.90
N PHE A 206 -10.74 -9.74 2.86
CA PHE A 206 -9.71 -10.46 2.12
C PHE A 206 -9.53 -11.89 2.65
N GLU A 207 -9.15 -12.81 1.77
CA GLU A 207 -9.19 -14.24 2.05
C GLU A 207 -7.87 -14.83 2.53
N GLY A 208 -6.76 -14.14 2.27
CA GLY A 208 -5.44 -14.59 2.66
C GLY A 208 -5.12 -14.37 4.15
N PRO A 209 -3.92 -14.77 4.57
CA PRO A 209 -3.51 -14.65 5.98
C PRO A 209 -3.31 -13.18 6.39
N LEU A 210 -3.58 -12.88 7.67
CA LEU A 210 -3.22 -11.62 8.30
C LEU A 210 -2.13 -11.89 9.34
N VAL A 211 -0.90 -11.46 9.04
CA VAL A 211 0.30 -11.69 9.85
C VAL A 211 0.86 -10.35 10.34
N VAL A 212 1.16 -10.25 11.63
CA VAL A 212 1.79 -9.06 12.23
C VAL A 212 3.10 -9.49 12.89
N ASN A 213 4.22 -9.26 12.20
CA ASN A 213 5.55 -9.59 12.73
C ASN A 213 6.03 -8.52 13.72
N GLN A 214 5.70 -7.24 13.47
CA GLN A 214 6.12 -6.11 14.31
C GLN A 214 5.13 -4.93 14.25
N GLY A 215 5.19 -4.09 15.28
CA GLY A 215 4.45 -2.83 15.37
C GLY A 215 3.05 -3.01 15.93
N ARG A 216 2.11 -2.17 15.48
CA ARG A 216 0.72 -2.19 15.95
C ARG A 216 -0.24 -2.34 14.79
N LEU A 217 -1.30 -3.12 15.01
CA LEU A 217 -2.41 -3.27 14.10
C LEU A 217 -3.69 -2.85 14.82
N ARG A 218 -4.45 -1.94 14.22
CA ARG A 218 -5.85 -1.70 14.58
C ARG A 218 -6.71 -2.27 13.46
N PHE A 219 -7.48 -3.30 13.76
CA PHE A 219 -8.26 -4.04 12.78
C PHE A 219 -9.71 -4.09 13.22
N ASN A 220 -10.63 -3.82 12.30
CA ASN A 220 -12.04 -4.11 12.47
C ASN A 220 -12.31 -5.39 11.67
N PRO A 221 -12.25 -6.54 12.34
CA PRO A 221 -12.42 -7.80 11.66
C PRO A 221 -13.85 -7.88 11.10
N GLY A 222 -13.98 -8.40 9.89
CA GLY A 222 -15.19 -9.12 9.52
C GLY A 222 -15.25 -10.44 10.30
N ALA A 223 -15.49 -11.56 9.60
CA ALA A 223 -15.49 -12.89 10.22
C ALA A 223 -14.09 -13.48 10.54
N ARG A 224 -13.01 -12.68 10.59
CA ARG A 224 -11.62 -13.19 10.66
C ARG A 224 -10.82 -12.68 11.85
N THR A 225 -10.02 -13.56 12.45
CA THR A 225 -9.10 -13.24 13.56
C THR A 225 -7.66 -13.14 13.03
N PRO A 226 -6.88 -12.12 13.40
CA PRO A 226 -5.45 -12.04 13.06
C PRO A 226 -4.65 -13.21 13.66
N THR A 227 -3.64 -13.69 12.93
CA THR A 227 -2.65 -14.62 13.48
C THR A 227 -1.44 -13.83 13.97
N LEU A 228 -1.10 -13.97 15.25
CA LEU A 228 0.12 -13.41 15.82
C LEU A 228 1.22 -14.47 15.77
N THR A 229 2.39 -14.11 15.24
CA THR A 229 3.57 -14.97 15.12
C THR A 229 4.74 -14.37 15.87
#